data_AF-A0A435AFT7-F1
#
_entry.id   AF-A0A435AFT7-F1
#
_cell.length_a   1.000
_cell.length_b   1.000
_cell.length_c   1.000
_cell.angle_alpha   90.00
_cell.angle_beta   90.00
_cell.angle_gamma   90.00
#
_symmetry.space_group_name_H-M   'P 1'
#
loop_
_entity.id
_entity.type
_entity.pdbx_description
1 polymer ?
#
loop_
_entity_poly.entity_id
_entity_poly.type
_entity_poly.pdbx_seq_one_letter_code
_entity_poly.pdbx_strand_id
1 'polypeptide(L)' 'MYVIRMKNCAFFARHGVLDEEETLGQRFYVDAALTVEPGRAKKAQFFM' A
#
# COMPACT_ATOMS: atom_id res chain seq x y z
N MET A 1 -15.86 14.48 7.11
CA MET A 1 -14.62 13.86 6.60
C MET A 1 -14.31 12.61 7.43
N TYR A 2 -14.08 11.47 6.76
CA TYR A 2 -13.71 10.19 7.38
C TYR A 2 -12.30 9.79 6.95
N VAL A 3 -11.61 8.97 7.76
CA VAL A 3 -10.30 8.43 7.40
C VAL A 3 -10.36 6.90 7.44
N ILE A 4 -10.10 6.27 6.29
CA ILE A 4 -9.90 4.83 6.16
C ILE A 4 -8.41 4.56 6.36
N ARG A 5 -8.06 3.61 7.21
CA ARG A 5 -6.66 3.26 7.51
C ARG A 5 -6.38 1.82 7.13
N MET A 6 -5.27 1.61 6.43
CA MET A 6 -4.65 0.30 6.23
C MET A 6 -3.35 0.29 7.02
N LYS A 7 -3.19 -0.72 7.89
CA LYS A 7 -2.04 -0.82 8.78
C LYS A 7 -1.33 -2.15 8.60
N ASN A 8 0.00 -2.06 8.53
CA ASN A 8 0.91 -3.19 8.47
C ASN A 8 0.57 -4.20 7.35
N CYS A 9 0.15 -3.71 6.18
CA CYS A 9 -0.20 -4.58 5.06
C CYS A 9 1.07 -5.10 4.39
N ALA A 10 1.22 -6.42 4.34
CA ALA A 10 2.43 -7.06 3.83
C ALA A 10 2.33 -7.35 2.33
N PHE A 11 3.34 -6.91 1.57
CA PHE A 11 3.51 -7.19 0.16
C PHE A 11 4.85 -7.89 -0.05
N PHE A 12 4.87 -8.94 -0.89
CA PHE A 12 6.12 -9.53 -1.34
C PHE A 12 6.54 -8.87 -2.65
N ALA A 13 7.74 -8.30 -2.69
CA ALA A 13 8.25 -7.63 -3.88
C ALA A 13 9.78 -7.75 -3.98
N ARG A 14 10.32 -7.38 -5.13
CA ARG A 14 11.75 -7.49 -5.48
C ARG A 14 12.41 -6.12 -5.65
N HIS A 15 11.93 -5.14 -4.88
CA HIS A 15 12.55 -3.82 -4.87
C HIS A 15 13.82 -3.89 -4.01
N GLY A 16 14.92 -3.37 -4.53
CA GLY A 16 16.22 -3.35 -3.88
C GLY A 16 17.27 -2.79 -4.82
N VAL A 17 18.41 -2.38 -4.27
CA VAL A 17 19.55 -1.85 -5.04
C VAL A 17 20.51 -2.98 -5.42
N LEU A 18 20.53 -4.07 -4.65
CA LEU A 18 21.42 -5.20 -4.85
C LEU A 18 20.76 -6.29 -5.70
N ASP A 19 21.57 -6.99 -6.52
CA ASP A 19 21.10 -8.08 -7.40
C ASP A 19 20.45 -9.22 -6.60
N GLU A 20 20.91 -9.47 -5.38
CA GLU A 20 20.32 -10.46 -4.47
C GLU A 20 18.91 -10.07 -4.02
N GLU A 21 18.62 -8.78 -3.85
CA GLU A 21 17.29 -8.30 -3.48
C GLU A 21 16.30 -8.47 -4.63
N GLU A 22 16.74 -8.26 -5.87
CA GLU A 22 15.93 -8.54 -7.06
C GLU A 22 15.66 -10.05 -7.24
N THR A 23 16.62 -10.90 -6.87
CA THR A 23 16.52 -12.35 -7.04
C THR A 23 15.67 -12.99 -5.95
N LEU A 24 15.96 -12.68 -4.68
CA LEU A 24 15.33 -13.30 -3.52
C LEU A 24 14.00 -12.64 -3.16
N GLY A 25 13.90 -11.31 -3.36
CA GLY A 25 12.77 -10.52 -2.90
C GLY A 25 12.66 -10.43 -1.38
N GLN A 26 11.78 -9.56 -0.92
CA GLN A 26 11.55 -9.31 0.50
C GLN A 26 10.11 -8.88 0.79
N ARG A 27 9.75 -8.90 2.09
CA ARG A 27 8.43 -8.44 2.55
C ARG A 27 8.49 -6.95 2.89
N PHE A 28 7.57 -6.20 2.31
CA PHE A 28 7.35 -4.78 2.58
C PHE A 28 6.06 -4.60 3.36
N TYR A 29 6.10 -3.80 4.42
CA TYR A 29 4.93 -3.44 5.19
C TYR A 29 4.50 -2.02 4.83
N VAL A 30 3.27 -1.87 4.39
CA VAL A 30 2.71 -0.61 3.92
C VAL A 30 1.57 -0.18 4.84
N ASP A 31 1.68 1.08 5.29
CA ASP A 31 0.61 1.80 5.95
C ASP A 31 0.01 2.82 4.98
N ALA A 32 -1.33 2.91 4.93
CA ALA A 32 -2.03 3.92 4.13
C ALA A 32 -3.14 4.58 4.94
N ALA A 33 -3.35 5.88 4.68
CA ALA A 33 -4.47 6.65 5.20
C ALA A 33 -5.19 7.33 4.04
N LEU A 34 -6.47 7.01 3.86
CA LEU A 34 -7.32 7.57 2.83
C LEU A 34 -8.38 8.47 3.47
N THR A 35 -8.30 9.76 3.17
CA THR A 35 -9.26 10.76 3.63
C THR A 35 -10.43 10.83 2.66
N VAL A 36 -11.66 10.69 3.15
CA VAL A 36 -12.89 10.58 2.35
C VAL A 36 -13.91 11.63 2.77
N GLU A 37 -14.45 12.36 1.79
CA GLU A 37 -15.60 13.25 2.01
C GLU A 37 -16.94 12.49 1.94
N PRO A 38 -17.84 12.66 2.92
CA PRO A 38 -19.17 12.07 2.88
C PRO A 38 -19.97 12.66 1.71
N GLY A 39 -20.51 11.82 0.82
CA GLY A 39 -21.42 12.24 -0.26
C GLY A 39 -20.91 12.02 -1.69
N ARG A 40 -19.62 11.69 -1.87
CA ARG A 40 -19.02 11.42 -3.19
C ARG A 40 -18.27 10.09 -3.27
N ALA A 41 -18.65 9.11 -2.45
CA ALA A 41 -18.05 7.78 -2.45
C ALA A 41 -18.43 6.99 -3.72
N LYS A 42 -17.84 7.33 -4.86
CA LYS A 42 -17.85 6.50 -6.07
C LYS A 42 -16.51 5.78 -6.15
N LYS A 43 -16.44 4.60 -5.54
CA LYS A 43 -15.30 3.65 -5.54
C LYS A 43 -13.98 4.23 -5.00
N ALA A 44 -13.52 3.70 -3.88
CA ALA A 44 -12.12 3.87 -3.48
C ALA A 44 -11.26 3.06 -4.47
N GLN A 45 -10.61 3.74 -5.41
CA GLN A 45 -9.69 3.10 -6.35
C GLN A 45 -8.29 3.15 -5.75
N PHE A 46 -7.85 2.02 -5.19
CA PHE A 46 -6.45 1.81 -4.85
C PHE A 46 -5.69 1.61 -6.17
N PHE A 47 -4.82 2.55 -6.53
CA PHE A 47 -3.74 2.28 -7.48
C PHE A 47 -2.59 1.71 -6.66
N MET A 48 -2.29 0.43 -6.88
CA MET A 48 -1.08 -0.26 -6.42
C MET A 48 -0.13 -0.37 -7.61
#